data_AF-A0A1V6A207-F1
#
_entry.id   AF-A0A1V6A207-F1
#
_cell.length_a   1.000
_cell.length_b   1.000
_cell.length_c   1.000
_cell.angle_alpha   90.00
_cell.angle_beta   90.00
_cell.angle_gamma   90.00
#
_symmetry.space_group_name_H-M   'P 1'
#
loop_
_entity.id
_entity.type
_entity.pdbx_description
1 polymer ?
#
loop_
_entity_poly.entity_id
_entity_poly.type
_entity_poly.pdbx_seq_one_letter_code
_entity_poly.pdbx_strand_id
1 'polypeptide(L)'
;MFNRAVERIALTVLLACAVLVGIHSGAQGALPDSIPVSIHLEASWNTDEGDSQLFETGSCSLHVSGQMVRSAGDSIFFSHYIPTGVTASYRYDESIIARPSDEESECRGEIGKVFASGSIDVGFEPGTDKASLFLQSFTGPLGVGAFLQATADPVILDPEGLIEKMANDPDRTVYSFFLMVPVTASVEEVSGCETLFTKTLDLALAANAVSEMGITGLTGSYSWDAEDPPKSGASLFAVGEKIHYGPEPGTKKHGSVTFSWTFGEIEPVVALYWVKETERVEFTGEEIEVMAGRKVRLEAEVYPQADEASAGQWELPPSFIAGLEGYDRGNFATGKAIPLAEEEKRRRRIEFYCLDGAFQGKDQKIAYAATIKGEKVEAKGTVKVFSPEADIDVIPEKRVSIGGVSSGKGCSAYLGRIAPPLSIPGMEIKGKARFPAGFEKEEAEHSICYVQLLRENILERKGRFGQQGGDYFQLVSENFSLDTRFPYAGLEGKESLEINDVPSDEIGPLTLNIHHFQDFRTTLLIRPGPDGKAIWLPIETIPWSWRFSLERVKDNPGWDETCLPGNFRITNTRFVIPGKREKFSGKLEDVPSWDKVLDGSEKAMHHNDDNRWLDDVNTFRKIK
;
A
#
# COMPACT_ATOMS: atom_id res chain seq x y z
N MET A 1 -20.20 -7.99 -91.05
CA MET A 1 -19.49 -9.19 -90.57
C MET A 1 -18.10 -8.82 -90.02
N PHE A 2 -18.03 -7.85 -89.09
CA PHE A 2 -16.77 -7.38 -88.46
C PHE A 2 -16.95 -6.89 -87.01
N ASN A 3 -18.07 -7.24 -86.33
CA ASN A 3 -18.43 -6.68 -85.03
C ASN A 3 -18.64 -7.73 -83.91
N ARG A 4 -18.09 -8.94 -84.06
CA ARG A 4 -18.09 -9.98 -83.00
C ARG A 4 -16.69 -10.45 -82.58
N ALA A 5 -15.63 -9.90 -83.19
CA ALA A 5 -14.24 -10.22 -82.86
C ALA A 5 -13.66 -9.27 -81.79
N VAL A 6 -14.15 -8.03 -81.72
CA VAL A 6 -13.64 -7.00 -80.77
C VAL A 6 -14.16 -7.25 -79.35
N GLU A 7 -15.41 -7.69 -79.17
CA GLU A 7 -15.94 -8.05 -77.85
C GLU A 7 -15.29 -9.29 -77.24
N ARG A 8 -14.83 -10.25 -78.05
CA ARG A 8 -14.12 -11.43 -77.54
C ARG A 8 -12.69 -11.12 -77.12
N ILE A 9 -12.01 -10.17 -77.77
CA ILE A 9 -10.65 -9.77 -77.37
C ILE A 9 -10.69 -8.92 -76.09
N ALA A 10 -11.70 -8.05 -75.92
CA ALA A 10 -11.87 -7.28 -74.69
C ALA A 10 -12.21 -8.17 -73.47
N LEU A 11 -13.06 -9.19 -73.65
CA LEU A 11 -13.43 -10.11 -72.57
C LEU A 11 -12.31 -11.12 -72.24
N THR A 12 -11.47 -11.52 -73.21
CA THR A 12 -10.32 -12.39 -72.96
C THR A 12 -9.12 -11.64 -72.37
N VAL A 13 -8.94 -10.34 -72.64
CA VAL A 13 -7.92 -9.52 -71.95
C VAL A 13 -8.33 -9.17 -70.52
N LEU A 14 -9.63 -8.93 -70.25
CA LEU A 14 -10.13 -8.75 -68.88
C LEU A 14 -10.12 -10.05 -68.05
N LEU A 15 -10.33 -11.23 -68.66
CA LEU A 15 -10.18 -12.51 -67.96
C LEU A 15 -8.71 -12.96 -67.82
N ALA A 16 -7.81 -12.59 -68.74
CA ALA A 16 -6.39 -12.91 -68.64
C ALA A 16 -5.66 -12.08 -67.57
N CYS A 17 -6.13 -10.87 -67.25
CA CYS A 17 -5.69 -10.13 -66.07
C CYS A 17 -6.29 -10.67 -64.76
N ALA A 18 -7.35 -11.48 -64.81
CA ALA A 18 -8.02 -12.03 -63.63
C ALA A 18 -7.55 -13.45 -63.24
N VAL A 19 -6.70 -14.12 -64.03
CA VAL A 19 -6.31 -15.54 -63.80
C VAL A 19 -4.79 -15.75 -63.72
N LEU A 20 -3.98 -14.69 -63.71
CA LEU A 20 -2.53 -14.76 -63.46
C LEU A 20 -2.05 -13.92 -62.27
N VAL A 21 -2.97 -13.47 -61.41
CA VAL A 21 -2.65 -13.22 -60.00
C VAL A 21 -3.13 -14.45 -59.26
N GLY A 22 -2.28 -15.48 -59.20
CA GLY A 22 -2.42 -16.49 -58.17
C GLY A 22 -2.49 -15.76 -56.85
N ILE A 23 -3.65 -15.85 -56.18
CA ILE A 23 -3.90 -15.33 -54.85
C ILE A 23 -2.95 -16.08 -53.90
N HIS A 24 -1.70 -15.62 -53.84
CA HIS A 24 -0.94 -15.62 -52.61
C HIS A 24 -1.49 -14.40 -51.85
N SER A 25 -2.48 -14.66 -50.99
CA SER A 25 -2.95 -13.72 -49.98
C SER A 25 -1.90 -13.53 -48.89
N GLY A 26 -0.72 -13.07 -49.30
CA GLY A 26 0.27 -12.44 -48.45
C GLY A 26 0.61 -11.15 -49.18
N ALA A 27 -0.08 -10.07 -48.83
CA ALA A 27 0.36 -8.75 -49.25
C ALA A 27 1.81 -8.62 -48.78
N GLN A 28 2.75 -8.55 -49.72
CA GLN A 28 4.15 -8.31 -49.38
C GLN A 28 4.20 -7.01 -48.55
N GLY A 29 4.51 -7.15 -47.25
CA GLY A 29 4.64 -6.03 -46.34
C GLY A 29 3.45 -5.70 -45.43
N ALA A 30 2.31 -6.41 -45.43
CA ALA A 30 1.25 -6.15 -44.46
C ALA A 30 1.46 -6.94 -43.14
N LEU A 31 1.32 -6.27 -41.99
CA LEU A 31 1.26 -6.95 -40.68
C LEU A 31 0.01 -7.84 -40.58
N PRO A 32 -0.02 -8.82 -39.65
CA PRO A 32 -1.23 -9.60 -39.37
C PRO A 32 -2.45 -8.72 -39.06
N ASP A 33 -3.66 -9.19 -39.34
CA ASP A 33 -4.89 -8.40 -39.15
C ASP A 33 -5.14 -7.99 -37.68
N SER A 34 -4.49 -8.66 -36.74
CA SER A 34 -4.44 -8.29 -35.31
C SER A 34 -3.00 -8.36 -34.85
N ILE A 35 -2.50 -7.28 -34.25
CA ILE A 35 -1.14 -7.17 -33.73
C ILE A 35 -1.18 -6.58 -32.33
N PRO A 36 -0.41 -7.12 -31.37
CA PRO A 36 -0.26 -6.46 -30.10
C PRO A 36 0.64 -5.23 -30.25
N VAL A 37 0.44 -4.25 -29.38
CA VAL A 37 1.24 -3.02 -29.30
C VAL A 37 1.80 -2.84 -27.89
N SER A 38 3.03 -2.33 -27.81
CA SER A 38 3.68 -1.85 -26.59
C SER A 38 4.50 -0.61 -26.95
N ILE A 39 4.28 0.48 -26.22
CA ILE A 39 5.00 1.74 -26.37
C ILE A 39 5.40 2.21 -24.97
N HIS A 40 6.67 2.53 -24.78
CA HIS A 40 7.22 3.06 -23.55
C HIS A 40 7.86 4.42 -23.82
N LEU A 41 7.58 5.36 -22.92
CA LEU A 41 8.20 6.66 -22.89
C LEU A 41 8.62 6.93 -21.45
N GLU A 42 9.88 7.31 -21.28
CA GLU A 42 10.44 7.79 -20.02
C GLU A 42 11.17 9.10 -20.31
N ALA A 43 10.88 10.14 -19.54
CA ALA A 43 11.58 11.40 -19.62
C ALA A 43 11.93 11.91 -18.23
N SER A 44 13.07 12.59 -18.11
CA SER A 44 13.46 13.35 -16.93
C SER A 44 14.06 14.68 -17.35
N TRP A 45 13.87 15.71 -16.53
CA TRP A 45 14.38 17.05 -16.80
C TRP A 45 14.79 17.79 -15.53
N ASN A 46 15.67 18.76 -15.74
CA ASN A 46 16.11 19.76 -14.80
C ASN A 46 16.34 21.08 -15.56
N THR A 47 15.66 22.14 -15.13
CA THR A 47 15.79 23.48 -15.72
C THR A 47 16.75 24.39 -14.93
N ASP A 48 17.51 23.83 -13.98
CA ASP A 48 18.49 24.59 -13.21
C ASP A 48 19.71 24.97 -14.06
N GLU A 49 19.73 26.22 -14.53
CA GLU A 49 20.87 26.82 -15.23
C GLU A 49 21.92 27.40 -14.26
N GLY A 50 21.81 27.16 -12.95
CA GLY A 50 22.77 27.61 -11.92
C GLY A 50 22.56 29.03 -11.40
N ASP A 51 22.00 29.92 -12.23
CA ASP A 51 21.73 31.33 -11.88
C ASP A 51 20.23 31.64 -11.67
N SER A 52 19.35 30.68 -11.97
CA SER A 52 17.89 30.86 -11.88
C SER A 52 17.41 30.89 -10.42
N GLN A 53 16.53 31.83 -10.08
CA GLN A 53 15.89 31.90 -8.75
C GLN A 53 14.76 30.87 -8.60
N LEU A 54 14.21 30.40 -9.71
CA LEU A 54 13.19 29.36 -9.76
C LEU A 54 13.62 28.34 -10.82
N PHE A 55 13.57 27.06 -10.49
CA PHE A 55 13.82 25.98 -11.42
C PHE A 55 12.90 24.80 -11.14
N GLU A 56 12.81 23.89 -12.09
CA GLU A 56 11.91 22.74 -12.10
C GLU A 56 12.75 21.48 -12.31
N THR A 57 12.48 20.46 -11.50
CA THR A 57 13.01 19.11 -11.71
C THR A 57 11.83 18.16 -11.80
N GLY A 58 11.82 17.30 -12.81
CA GLY A 58 10.68 16.40 -12.99
C GLY A 58 10.98 15.18 -13.83
N SER A 59 9.98 14.31 -13.89
CA SER A 59 9.97 13.09 -14.67
C SER A 59 8.58 12.77 -15.15
N CYS A 60 8.50 12.07 -16.28
CA CYS A 60 7.26 11.44 -16.71
C CYS A 60 7.54 10.05 -17.29
N SER A 61 6.56 9.17 -17.12
CA SER A 61 6.53 7.86 -17.74
C SER A 61 5.17 7.62 -18.39
N LEU A 62 5.17 6.94 -19.52
CA LEU A 62 3.98 6.52 -20.23
C LEU A 62 4.21 5.13 -20.81
N HIS A 63 3.30 4.22 -20.48
CA HIS A 63 3.28 2.87 -20.99
C HIS A 63 1.93 2.60 -21.68
N VAL A 64 1.97 2.29 -22.96
CA VAL A 64 0.78 1.99 -23.77
C VAL A 64 0.85 0.57 -24.26
N SER A 65 -0.21 -0.19 -24.07
CA SER A 65 -0.24 -1.57 -24.52
C SER A 65 -1.65 -2.09 -24.79
N GLY A 66 -1.76 -3.10 -25.66
CA GLY A 66 -3.03 -3.73 -26.02
C GLY A 66 -2.97 -4.40 -27.37
N GLN A 67 -4.09 -4.42 -28.08
CA GLN A 67 -4.22 -4.96 -29.44
C GLN A 67 -4.61 -3.87 -30.41
N MET A 68 -4.05 -3.92 -31.61
CA MET A 68 -4.50 -3.12 -32.74
C MET A 68 -5.00 -4.04 -33.85
N VAL A 69 -6.13 -3.67 -34.44
CA VAL A 69 -6.80 -4.45 -35.48
C VAL A 69 -6.79 -3.66 -36.77
N ARG A 70 -6.51 -4.35 -37.87
CA ARG A 70 -6.53 -3.76 -39.21
C ARG A 70 -7.94 -3.33 -39.58
N SER A 71 -8.09 -2.10 -40.08
CA SER A 71 -9.38 -1.57 -40.51
C SER A 71 -9.89 -2.30 -41.77
N ALA A 72 -11.20 -2.57 -41.81
CA ALA A 72 -11.84 -3.22 -42.94
C ALA A 72 -12.00 -2.23 -44.11
N GLY A 73 -11.62 -2.64 -45.32
CA GLY A 73 -11.77 -1.85 -46.54
C GLY A 73 -10.52 -1.09 -46.99
N ASP A 74 -9.42 -1.22 -46.24
CA ASP A 74 -8.12 -0.68 -46.63
C ASP A 74 -7.54 -1.38 -47.88
N SER A 75 -6.71 -0.64 -48.62
CA SER A 75 -6.07 -1.14 -49.84
C SER A 75 -4.80 -1.95 -49.53
N ILE A 76 -4.23 -2.62 -50.53
CA ILE A 76 -2.92 -3.27 -50.38
C ILE A 76 -1.75 -2.27 -50.31
N PHE A 77 -1.97 -1.02 -50.70
CA PHE A 77 -0.95 0.05 -50.72
C PHE A 77 -0.99 0.94 -49.48
N PHE A 78 -2.05 0.81 -48.69
CA PHE A 78 -2.33 1.63 -47.53
C PHE A 78 -3.21 0.88 -46.55
N SER A 79 -2.78 0.75 -45.30
CA SER A 79 -3.57 0.10 -44.24
C SER A 79 -3.45 0.83 -42.92
N HIS A 80 -4.54 0.82 -42.17
CA HIS A 80 -4.69 1.38 -40.85
C HIS A 80 -4.88 0.26 -39.84
N TYR A 81 -4.26 0.41 -38.69
CA TYR A 81 -4.52 -0.38 -37.51
C TYR A 81 -5.11 0.55 -36.46
N ILE A 82 -6.24 0.13 -35.89
CA ILE A 82 -6.99 0.88 -34.90
C ILE A 82 -6.93 0.18 -33.53
N PRO A 83 -6.90 0.93 -32.42
CA PRO A 83 -6.87 0.35 -31.09
C PRO A 83 -8.11 -0.48 -30.78
N THR A 84 -7.90 -1.66 -30.20
CA THR A 84 -8.96 -2.53 -29.67
C THR A 84 -8.55 -3.01 -28.29
N GLY A 85 -9.05 -2.37 -27.24
CA GLY A 85 -8.64 -2.67 -25.86
C GLY A 85 -7.20 -2.26 -25.55
N VAL A 86 -6.77 -1.12 -26.09
CA VAL A 86 -5.48 -0.50 -25.74
C VAL A 86 -5.67 0.43 -24.55
N THR A 87 -4.76 0.35 -23.59
CA THR A 87 -4.75 1.20 -22.40
C THR A 87 -3.40 1.90 -22.31
N ALA A 88 -3.42 3.17 -21.89
CA ALA A 88 -2.24 3.98 -21.59
C ALA A 88 -2.19 4.24 -20.09
N SER A 89 -1.10 3.83 -19.43
CA SER A 89 -0.78 4.17 -18.05
C SER A 89 0.30 5.26 -18.03
N TYR A 90 0.11 6.31 -17.24
CA TYR A 90 1.05 7.43 -17.18
C TYR A 90 1.33 7.88 -15.75
N ARG A 91 2.52 8.43 -15.54
CA ARG A 91 2.94 9.16 -14.35
C ARG A 91 3.65 10.44 -14.76
N TYR A 92 3.40 11.52 -14.04
CA TYR A 92 4.04 12.82 -14.15
C TYR A 92 4.33 13.32 -12.74
N ASP A 93 5.56 13.73 -12.47
CA ASP A 93 5.98 14.29 -11.19
C ASP A 93 7.00 15.41 -11.44
N GLU A 94 6.72 16.61 -10.94
CA GLU A 94 7.55 17.80 -11.10
C GLU A 94 7.56 18.59 -9.78
N SER A 95 8.77 18.90 -9.31
CA SER A 95 9.01 19.79 -8.19
C SER A 95 9.41 21.18 -8.70
N ILE A 96 8.77 22.21 -8.15
CA ILE A 96 9.09 23.62 -8.37
C ILE A 96 9.96 24.09 -7.21
N ILE A 97 11.20 24.48 -7.50
CA ILE A 97 12.22 24.76 -6.50
C ILE A 97 12.64 26.22 -6.58
N ALA A 98 12.56 26.91 -5.43
CA ALA A 98 13.03 28.27 -5.26
C ALA A 98 14.45 28.31 -4.65
N ARG A 99 15.38 28.94 -5.37
CA ARG A 99 16.71 29.30 -4.88
C ARG A 99 16.62 30.68 -4.20
N PRO A 100 16.89 30.77 -2.89
CA PRO A 100 16.72 32.01 -2.15
C PRO A 100 17.70 33.09 -2.62
N SER A 101 17.22 34.33 -2.77
CA SER A 101 18.08 35.51 -2.97
C SER A 101 18.65 36.06 -1.67
N ASP A 102 18.03 35.76 -0.52
CA ASP A 102 18.44 36.14 0.84
C ASP A 102 18.08 35.01 1.84
N GLU A 103 18.89 34.82 2.90
CA GLU A 103 18.72 33.74 3.89
C GLU A 103 17.42 33.79 4.71
N GLU A 104 16.69 34.92 4.68
CA GLU A 104 15.45 35.15 5.46
C GLU A 104 14.15 34.91 4.67
N SER A 105 14.19 34.48 3.41
CA SER A 105 12.97 34.20 2.61
C SER A 105 12.23 32.95 3.09
N GLU A 106 10.92 33.07 3.31
CA GLU A 106 10.03 31.95 3.65
C GLU A 106 9.84 30.96 2.48
N CYS A 107 10.06 31.41 1.23
CA CYS A 107 9.98 30.58 0.02
C CYS A 107 11.37 30.10 -0.40
N ARG A 108 11.78 28.94 0.13
CA ARG A 108 13.07 28.29 -0.18
C ARG A 108 12.89 26.77 -0.33
N GLY A 109 13.64 26.18 -1.26
CA GLY A 109 13.53 24.75 -1.54
C GLY A 109 12.31 24.44 -2.41
N GLU A 110 11.71 23.26 -2.25
CA GLU A 110 10.49 22.90 -2.97
C GLU A 110 9.32 23.77 -2.47
N ILE A 111 8.79 24.61 -3.35
CA ILE A 111 7.68 25.52 -3.05
C ILE A 111 6.37 25.11 -3.72
N GLY A 112 6.44 24.15 -4.64
CA GLY A 112 5.27 23.56 -5.26
C GLY A 112 5.59 22.22 -5.91
N LYS A 113 4.55 21.42 -6.11
CA LYS A 113 4.61 20.11 -6.72
C LYS A 113 3.48 19.95 -7.72
N VAL A 114 3.80 19.48 -8.92
CA VAL A 114 2.84 19.13 -9.97
C VAL A 114 2.91 17.62 -10.17
N PHE A 115 1.77 16.95 -10.05
CA PHE A 115 1.74 15.50 -10.19
C PHE A 115 0.48 15.01 -10.90
N ALA A 116 0.64 13.96 -11.70
CA ALA A 116 -0.46 13.25 -12.32
C ALA A 116 -0.12 11.76 -12.38
N SER A 117 -1.11 10.92 -12.16
CA SER A 117 -1.00 9.50 -12.46
C SER A 117 -2.35 8.94 -12.84
N GLY A 118 -2.37 7.98 -13.76
CA GLY A 118 -3.63 7.39 -14.16
C GLY A 118 -3.49 6.30 -15.21
N SER A 119 -4.65 5.80 -15.63
CA SER A 119 -4.77 4.94 -16.79
C SER A 119 -6.00 5.34 -17.60
N ILE A 120 -5.87 5.36 -18.92
CA ILE A 120 -6.90 5.81 -19.85
C ILE A 120 -7.01 4.85 -21.03
N ASP A 121 -8.25 4.57 -21.44
CA ASP A 121 -8.51 3.77 -22.65
C ASP A 121 -8.14 4.58 -23.89
N VAL A 122 -7.40 3.95 -24.80
CA VAL A 122 -6.89 4.59 -26.01
C VAL A 122 -7.79 4.23 -27.19
N GLY A 123 -8.35 5.26 -27.84
CA GLY A 123 -9.23 5.12 -28.99
C GLY A 123 -8.57 5.50 -30.32
N PHE A 124 -9.36 5.48 -31.38
CA PHE A 124 -8.95 5.96 -32.71
C PHE A 124 -9.31 7.44 -32.96
N GLU A 125 -10.23 8.02 -32.17
CA GLU A 125 -10.73 9.37 -32.41
C GLU A 125 -9.65 10.43 -32.15
N PRO A 126 -9.25 11.24 -33.15
CA PRO A 126 -8.31 12.33 -32.93
C PRO A 126 -8.95 13.45 -32.10
N GLY A 127 -8.26 13.91 -31.06
CA GLY A 127 -8.69 15.02 -30.20
C GLY A 127 -7.71 15.23 -29.05
N THR A 128 -7.44 16.49 -28.69
CA THR A 128 -6.51 16.84 -27.60
C THR A 128 -7.03 16.49 -26.20
N ASP A 129 -8.32 16.17 -26.10
CA ASP A 129 -9.03 15.76 -24.89
C ASP A 129 -9.17 14.25 -24.75
N LYS A 130 -8.68 13.46 -25.72
CA LYS A 130 -8.84 12.00 -25.77
C LYS A 130 -7.52 11.30 -26.02
N ALA A 131 -7.31 10.17 -25.36
CA ALA A 131 -6.18 9.32 -25.68
C ALA A 131 -6.40 8.65 -27.04
N SER A 132 -5.45 8.81 -27.96
CA SER A 132 -5.55 8.30 -29.33
C SER A 132 -4.26 7.60 -29.78
N LEU A 133 -4.42 6.51 -30.53
CA LEU A 133 -3.32 5.78 -31.15
C LEU A 133 -3.76 5.30 -32.53
N PHE A 134 -2.89 5.43 -33.53
CA PHE A 134 -3.08 4.77 -34.81
C PHE A 134 -1.74 4.41 -35.44
N LEU A 135 -1.73 3.33 -36.21
CA LEU A 135 -0.60 2.86 -36.99
C LEU A 135 -1.04 2.75 -38.46
N GLN A 136 -0.28 3.36 -39.35
CA GLN A 136 -0.50 3.37 -40.78
C GLN A 136 0.68 2.75 -41.50
N SER A 137 0.41 1.97 -42.56
CA SER A 137 1.43 1.43 -43.46
C SER A 137 1.25 1.97 -44.87
N PHE A 138 2.34 2.37 -45.52
CA PHE A 138 2.38 2.90 -46.87
C PHE A 138 3.30 2.04 -47.74
N THR A 139 2.81 1.55 -48.87
CA THR A 139 3.57 0.69 -49.79
C THR A 139 3.44 1.18 -51.23
N GLY A 140 4.55 1.27 -51.95
CA GLY A 140 4.54 1.61 -53.37
C GLY A 140 4.34 3.11 -53.66
N PRO A 141 4.43 3.51 -54.95
CA PRO A 141 4.18 4.90 -55.39
C PRO A 141 2.76 5.42 -55.05
N LEU A 142 1.76 4.53 -54.97
CA LEU A 142 0.41 4.88 -54.55
C LEU A 142 0.32 5.13 -53.03
N GLY A 143 1.13 4.43 -52.23
CA GLY A 143 1.31 4.70 -50.81
C GLY A 143 1.90 6.10 -50.56
N VAL A 144 2.82 6.57 -51.40
CA VAL A 144 3.35 7.95 -51.34
C VAL A 144 2.24 8.98 -51.58
N GLY A 145 1.33 8.71 -52.53
CA GLY A 145 0.18 9.59 -52.78
C GLY A 145 -0.80 9.63 -51.60
N ALA A 146 -1.09 8.48 -50.99
CA ALA A 146 -1.91 8.39 -49.78
C ALA A 146 -1.24 9.08 -48.58
N PHE A 147 0.08 8.95 -48.45
CA PHE A 147 0.86 9.64 -47.45
C PHE A 147 0.78 11.16 -47.60
N LEU A 148 1.01 11.69 -48.81
CA LEU A 148 0.93 13.13 -49.08
C LEU A 148 -0.48 13.70 -48.79
N GLN A 149 -1.53 12.88 -48.95
CA GLN A 149 -2.88 13.24 -48.52
C GLN A 149 -3.03 13.20 -46.99
N ALA A 150 -2.39 12.25 -46.30
CA ALA A 150 -2.37 12.16 -44.85
C ALA A 150 -1.50 13.24 -44.17
N THR A 151 -0.44 13.74 -44.83
CA THR A 151 0.38 14.87 -44.32
C THR A 151 -0.33 16.22 -44.35
N ALA A 152 -1.49 16.31 -45.01
CA ALA A 152 -2.36 17.47 -44.87
C ALA A 152 -3.10 17.46 -43.51
N ASP A 153 -3.00 16.36 -42.75
CA ASP A 153 -3.39 16.24 -41.35
C ASP A 153 -2.20 16.71 -40.47
N PRO A 154 -2.37 17.69 -39.56
CA PRO A 154 -1.29 18.26 -38.74
C PRO A 154 -0.56 17.28 -37.79
N VAL A 155 -0.90 16.00 -37.85
CA VAL A 155 -0.47 14.94 -36.94
C VAL A 155 0.81 14.23 -37.43
N ILE A 156 1.21 14.40 -38.70
CA ILE A 156 2.43 13.78 -39.25
C ILE A 156 3.58 14.79 -39.28
N LEU A 157 4.51 14.66 -38.34
CA LEU A 157 5.56 15.66 -38.08
C LEU A 157 6.89 15.43 -38.80
N ASP A 158 7.07 14.32 -39.55
CA ASP A 158 8.28 14.07 -40.36
C ASP A 158 7.96 13.65 -41.80
N PRO A 159 7.35 14.55 -42.59
CA PRO A 159 7.05 14.29 -44.00
C PRO A 159 8.31 14.13 -44.85
N GLU A 160 9.39 14.86 -44.52
CA GLU A 160 10.62 14.86 -45.31
C GLU A 160 11.41 13.55 -45.17
N GLY A 161 11.58 13.05 -43.94
CA GLY A 161 12.27 11.79 -43.69
C GLY A 161 11.53 10.58 -44.27
N LEU A 162 10.20 10.61 -44.30
CA LEU A 162 9.42 9.56 -44.97
C LEU A 162 9.54 9.65 -46.50
N ILE A 163 9.43 10.85 -47.09
CA ILE A 163 9.58 11.05 -48.53
C ILE A 163 10.96 10.59 -48.99
N GLU A 164 12.02 10.88 -48.22
CA GLU A 164 13.38 10.43 -48.53
C GLU A 164 13.49 8.90 -48.53
N LYS A 165 12.97 8.22 -47.50
CA LYS A 165 12.99 6.74 -47.42
C LYS A 165 12.22 6.10 -48.58
N MET A 166 11.02 6.61 -48.89
CA MET A 166 10.19 6.08 -49.97
C MET A 166 10.75 6.41 -51.36
N ALA A 167 11.50 7.51 -51.52
CA ALA A 167 12.16 7.85 -52.78
C ALA A 167 13.37 6.95 -53.06
N ASN A 168 14.07 6.52 -52.02
CA ASN A 168 15.24 5.64 -52.13
C ASN A 168 14.87 4.17 -52.39
N ASP A 169 13.72 3.70 -51.88
CA ASP A 169 13.22 2.34 -52.11
C ASP A 169 11.67 2.31 -52.18
N PRO A 170 11.08 2.59 -53.36
CA PRO A 170 9.63 2.79 -53.51
C PRO A 170 8.79 1.51 -53.32
N ASP A 171 9.39 0.32 -53.42
CA ASP A 171 8.69 -0.96 -53.22
C ASP A 171 8.65 -1.37 -51.74
N ARG A 172 9.33 -0.63 -50.86
CA ARG A 172 9.44 -0.92 -49.43
C ARG A 172 8.26 -0.34 -48.65
N THR A 173 7.64 -1.17 -47.82
CA THR A 173 6.58 -0.71 -46.91
C THR A 173 7.19 0.10 -45.77
N VAL A 174 6.65 1.29 -45.53
CA VAL A 174 7.00 2.13 -44.39
C VAL A 174 5.80 2.30 -43.47
N TYR A 175 6.05 2.32 -42.17
CA TYR A 175 5.03 2.47 -41.15
C TYR A 175 5.19 3.81 -40.45
N SER A 176 4.06 4.45 -40.13
CA SER A 176 3.98 5.63 -39.30
C SER A 176 2.97 5.38 -38.20
N PHE A 177 3.29 5.74 -36.97
CA PHE A 177 2.30 5.78 -35.89
C PHE A 177 2.31 7.11 -35.16
N PHE A 178 1.19 7.39 -34.51
CA PHE A 178 1.00 8.54 -33.66
C PHE A 178 0.23 8.12 -32.41
N LEU A 179 0.71 8.57 -31.26
CA LEU A 179 0.15 8.38 -29.93
C LEU A 179 -0.09 9.77 -29.33
N MET A 180 -1.22 9.95 -28.67
CA MET A 180 -1.51 11.11 -27.83
C MET A 180 -2.22 10.64 -26.57
N VAL A 181 -1.77 11.11 -25.41
CA VAL A 181 -2.37 10.80 -24.09
C VAL A 181 -2.56 12.11 -23.32
N PRO A 182 -3.80 12.57 -23.12
CA PRO A 182 -4.08 13.72 -22.28
C PRO A 182 -3.86 13.37 -20.80
N VAL A 183 -3.29 14.32 -20.08
CA VAL A 183 -2.88 14.23 -18.67
C VAL A 183 -3.37 15.50 -17.98
N THR A 184 -4.16 15.33 -16.93
CA THR A 184 -4.57 16.43 -16.05
C THR A 184 -3.82 16.29 -14.73
N ALA A 185 -2.82 17.13 -14.51
CA ALA A 185 -2.03 17.15 -13.29
C ALA A 185 -2.67 18.05 -12.22
N SER A 186 -2.49 17.66 -10.95
CA SER A 186 -2.84 18.49 -9.80
C SER A 186 -1.63 19.31 -9.37
N VAL A 187 -1.86 20.51 -8.86
CA VAL A 187 -0.81 21.42 -8.37
C VAL A 187 -1.00 21.65 -6.87
N GLU A 188 0.03 21.32 -6.09
CA GLU A 188 0.13 21.61 -4.66
C GLU A 188 1.21 22.68 -4.43
N GLU A 189 0.91 23.67 -3.60
CA GLU A 189 1.82 24.79 -3.34
C GLU A 189 1.95 25.05 -1.84
N VAL A 190 3.12 25.53 -1.44
CA VAL A 190 3.36 26.00 -0.07
C VAL A 190 2.60 27.31 0.14
N SER A 191 1.81 27.38 1.21
CA SER A 191 1.01 28.57 1.53
C SER A 191 1.90 29.82 1.67
N GLY A 192 1.59 30.88 0.91
CA GLY A 192 2.39 32.12 0.86
C GLY A 192 3.47 32.15 -0.22
N CYS A 193 3.73 31.02 -0.89
CA CYS A 193 4.66 30.89 -2.01
C CYS A 193 3.95 30.59 -3.33
N GLU A 194 2.70 31.07 -3.48
CA GLU A 194 1.83 30.82 -4.63
C GLU A 194 2.59 31.07 -5.94
N THR A 195 2.57 30.09 -6.84
CA THR A 195 3.14 30.21 -8.18
C THR A 195 2.04 30.64 -9.16
N LEU A 196 2.39 30.88 -10.44
CA LEU A 196 1.40 31.32 -11.44
C LEU A 196 0.44 30.20 -11.90
N PHE A 197 0.51 29.00 -11.30
CA PHE A 197 -0.26 27.85 -11.76
C PHE A 197 -1.71 27.85 -11.27
N THR A 198 -2.61 27.44 -12.14
CA THR A 198 -3.95 27.01 -11.75
C THR A 198 -3.85 25.72 -10.93
N LYS A 199 -4.85 25.42 -10.08
CA LYS A 199 -4.89 24.19 -9.27
C LYS A 199 -4.76 22.88 -10.07
N THR A 200 -4.98 22.95 -11.38
CA THR A 200 -4.82 21.86 -12.33
C THR A 200 -4.02 22.32 -13.54
N LEU A 201 -3.23 21.42 -14.13
CA LEU A 201 -2.46 21.63 -15.36
C LEU A 201 -2.83 20.54 -16.37
N ASP A 202 -3.41 20.92 -17.51
CA ASP A 202 -3.68 19.99 -18.60
C ASP A 202 -2.49 19.97 -19.57
N LEU A 203 -2.00 18.78 -19.88
CA LEU A 203 -0.91 18.52 -20.81
C LEU A 203 -1.20 17.28 -21.64
N ALA A 204 -0.67 17.17 -22.85
CA ALA A 204 -0.90 16.01 -23.72
C ALA A 204 0.41 15.40 -24.12
N LEU A 205 0.73 14.19 -23.65
CA LEU A 205 1.92 13.44 -24.06
C LEU A 205 1.69 12.86 -25.46
N ALA A 206 2.33 13.44 -26.47
CA ALA A 206 2.25 12.95 -27.84
C ALA A 206 3.56 12.28 -28.25
N ALA A 207 3.50 11.16 -28.98
CA ALA A 207 4.68 10.53 -29.55
C ALA A 207 4.37 9.99 -30.95
N ASN A 208 5.31 10.12 -31.87
CA ASN A 208 5.18 9.62 -33.23
C ASN A 208 6.45 8.88 -33.64
N ALA A 209 6.35 7.94 -34.57
CA ALA A 209 7.54 7.46 -35.25
C ALA A 209 7.28 6.94 -36.66
N VAL A 210 8.33 7.03 -37.47
CA VAL A 210 8.41 6.42 -38.80
C VAL A 210 9.41 5.27 -38.76
N SER A 211 8.93 4.05 -39.02
CA SER A 211 9.77 2.85 -38.95
C SER A 211 9.54 1.92 -40.15
N GLU A 212 10.52 1.04 -40.36
CA GLU A 212 10.49 -0.01 -41.37
C GLU A 212 10.46 -1.36 -40.65
N MET A 213 9.88 -2.37 -41.29
CA MET A 213 9.86 -3.71 -40.72
C MET A 213 11.27 -4.29 -40.64
N GLY A 214 11.72 -4.56 -39.42
CA GLY A 214 13.00 -5.21 -39.14
C GLY A 214 12.89 -6.74 -39.11
N ILE A 215 14.00 -7.40 -38.84
CA ILE A 215 14.09 -8.88 -38.74
C ILE A 215 13.26 -9.41 -37.55
N THR A 216 13.08 -8.60 -36.51
CA THR A 216 12.37 -8.92 -35.25
C THR A 216 10.97 -8.29 -35.17
N GLY A 217 10.40 -7.83 -36.29
CA GLY A 217 9.13 -7.11 -36.33
C GLY A 217 9.29 -5.58 -36.35
N LEU A 218 8.19 -4.85 -36.11
CA LEU A 218 8.17 -3.39 -36.13
C LEU A 218 8.55 -2.85 -34.74
N THR A 219 9.84 -2.82 -34.48
CA THR A 219 10.45 -2.35 -33.23
C THR A 219 11.23 -1.06 -33.46
N GLY A 220 11.40 -0.25 -32.41
CA GLY A 220 12.33 0.87 -32.44
C GLY A 220 12.53 1.50 -31.08
N SER A 221 13.64 2.20 -30.92
CA SER A 221 13.93 2.99 -29.73
C SER A 221 14.80 4.18 -30.09
N TYR A 222 14.50 5.31 -29.47
CA TYR A 222 15.31 6.51 -29.47
C TYR A 222 15.65 6.88 -28.03
N SER A 223 16.88 7.31 -27.82
CA SER A 223 17.29 7.96 -26.59
C SER A 223 18.06 9.23 -26.95
N TRP A 224 17.70 10.34 -26.34
CA TRP A 224 18.31 11.64 -26.60
C TRP A 224 18.33 12.50 -25.35
N ASP A 225 19.28 13.44 -25.32
CA ASP A 225 19.31 14.49 -24.30
C ASP A 225 18.20 15.49 -24.61
N ALA A 226 17.47 15.95 -23.59
CA ALA A 226 16.36 16.90 -23.73
C ALA A 226 16.73 18.19 -24.48
N GLU A 227 18.03 18.54 -24.53
CA GLU A 227 18.58 19.69 -25.24
C GLU A 227 18.78 19.46 -26.75
N ASP A 228 18.96 18.21 -27.17
CA ASP A 228 19.29 17.80 -28.53
C ASP A 228 18.22 16.82 -29.05
N PRO A 229 17.06 17.33 -29.53
CA PRO A 229 15.99 16.46 -30.04
C PRO A 229 16.49 15.60 -31.21
N PRO A 230 15.94 14.38 -31.39
CA PRO A 230 16.36 13.49 -32.45
C PRO A 230 16.11 14.14 -33.81
N LYS A 231 17.10 14.04 -34.70
CA LYS A 231 17.09 14.71 -36.02
C LYS A 231 15.97 14.23 -36.96
N SER A 232 15.28 13.14 -36.64
CA SER A 232 14.16 12.56 -37.41
C SER A 232 13.38 11.55 -36.56
N GLY A 233 12.08 11.41 -36.82
CA GLY A 233 11.32 10.20 -36.47
C GLY A 233 10.84 9.99 -35.03
N ALA A 234 10.98 10.95 -34.11
CA ALA A 234 10.23 10.97 -32.84
C ALA A 234 10.15 12.38 -32.24
N SER A 235 8.99 12.76 -31.72
CA SER A 235 8.80 14.04 -31.01
C SER A 235 7.83 13.87 -29.84
N LEU A 236 8.16 14.51 -28.70
CA LEU A 236 7.31 14.53 -27.51
C LEU A 236 6.79 15.95 -27.28
N PHE A 237 5.49 16.14 -27.51
CA PHE A 237 4.81 17.39 -27.15
C PHE A 237 4.15 17.19 -25.80
N ALA A 238 4.19 18.21 -24.96
CA ALA A 238 3.15 18.47 -23.97
C ALA A 238 2.45 19.76 -24.42
N VAL A 239 1.17 19.70 -24.77
CA VAL A 239 0.43 20.90 -25.19
C VAL A 239 0.22 21.81 -23.97
N GLY A 240 1.03 22.87 -23.89
CA GLY A 240 1.10 23.91 -22.85
C GLY A 240 2.47 24.62 -22.90
N GLU A 241 2.60 25.85 -22.36
CA GLU A 241 3.85 26.66 -22.42
C GLU A 241 5.07 26.01 -21.74
N LYS A 242 4.92 24.85 -21.09
CA LYS A 242 5.94 24.29 -20.18
C LYS A 242 6.91 23.29 -20.80
N ILE A 243 6.48 22.35 -21.64
CA ILE A 243 7.34 21.23 -22.07
C ILE A 243 7.16 20.94 -23.57
N HIS A 244 8.17 21.31 -24.35
CA HIS A 244 8.33 20.87 -25.73
C HIS A 244 9.63 20.09 -25.85
N TYR A 245 9.54 18.84 -26.35
CA TYR A 245 10.69 18.09 -26.84
C TYR A 245 10.54 17.96 -28.36
N GLY A 246 10.96 19.02 -29.07
CA GLY A 246 10.76 19.17 -30.51
C GLY A 246 11.08 20.59 -30.97
N PRO A 247 11.02 20.88 -32.28
CA PRO A 247 11.51 22.12 -32.86
C PRO A 247 10.62 23.33 -32.51
N GLU A 248 10.83 23.89 -31.32
CA GLU A 248 10.58 25.30 -31.02
C GLU A 248 11.83 25.92 -30.35
N PRO A 249 12.12 27.22 -30.60
CA PRO A 249 13.34 27.86 -30.10
C PRO A 249 13.10 28.54 -28.74
N GLY A 250 13.95 28.26 -27.73
CA GLY A 250 14.26 29.28 -26.71
C GLY A 250 14.52 28.86 -25.27
N THR A 251 14.16 27.65 -24.82
CA THR A 251 14.38 27.21 -23.44
C THR A 251 15.27 25.97 -23.40
N LYS A 252 16.40 26.03 -22.67
CA LYS A 252 17.29 24.89 -22.49
C LYS A 252 16.80 24.04 -21.32
N LYS A 253 16.73 22.73 -21.51
CA LYS A 253 16.34 21.75 -20.48
C LYS A 253 17.38 20.66 -20.42
N HIS A 254 18.09 20.52 -19.30
CA HIS A 254 19.00 19.40 -19.10
C HIS A 254 18.21 18.16 -18.71
N GLY A 255 18.35 17.05 -19.42
CA GLY A 255 17.53 15.86 -19.16
C GLY A 255 17.74 14.76 -20.18
N SER A 256 17.08 13.62 -19.99
CA SER A 256 17.14 12.49 -20.91
C SER A 256 15.73 12.01 -21.24
N VAL A 257 15.50 11.70 -22.51
CA VAL A 257 14.27 11.06 -22.98
C VAL A 257 14.62 9.71 -23.59
N THR A 258 13.87 8.68 -23.21
CA THR A 258 13.90 7.36 -23.81
C THR A 258 12.50 7.03 -24.32
N PHE A 259 12.42 6.71 -25.60
CA PHE A 259 11.17 6.33 -26.25
C PHE A 259 11.39 5.01 -26.97
N SER A 260 10.55 4.01 -26.73
CA SER A 260 10.63 2.72 -27.40
C SER A 260 9.24 2.20 -27.76
N TRP A 261 9.16 1.43 -28.83
CA TRP A 261 7.90 0.84 -29.28
C TRP A 261 8.14 -0.50 -29.96
N THR A 262 7.11 -1.35 -29.88
CA THR A 262 7.03 -2.62 -30.58
C THR A 262 5.60 -2.87 -31.03
N PHE A 263 5.42 -3.21 -32.30
CA PHE A 263 4.17 -3.74 -32.85
C PHE A 263 4.43 -5.16 -33.40
N GLY A 264 3.67 -6.15 -32.95
CA GLY A 264 3.85 -7.55 -33.36
C GLY A 264 4.45 -8.47 -32.28
N GLU A 265 5.65 -9.00 -32.46
CA GLU A 265 6.27 -9.86 -31.44
C GLU A 265 6.78 -9.03 -30.26
N ILE A 266 5.99 -8.96 -29.18
CA ILE A 266 6.33 -8.20 -27.97
C ILE A 266 6.80 -9.18 -26.88
N GLU A 267 7.96 -8.90 -26.31
CA GLU A 267 8.40 -9.58 -25.08
C GLU A 267 7.43 -9.24 -23.94
N PRO A 268 6.86 -10.25 -23.28
CA PRO A 268 5.90 -9.98 -22.24
C PRO A 268 6.54 -9.28 -21.04
N VAL A 269 5.87 -8.25 -20.52
CA VAL A 269 6.25 -7.51 -19.32
C VAL A 269 5.16 -7.59 -18.27
N VAL A 270 5.54 -7.38 -17.01
CA VAL A 270 4.60 -7.22 -15.90
C VAL A 270 4.67 -5.76 -15.45
N ALA A 271 3.53 -5.14 -15.23
CA ALA A 271 3.43 -3.82 -14.61
C ALA A 271 2.73 -3.92 -13.25
N LEU A 272 3.25 -3.20 -12.25
CA LEU A 272 2.74 -3.17 -10.89
C LEU A 272 1.99 -1.86 -10.65
N TYR A 273 0.82 -1.97 -10.03
CA TYR A 273 -0.05 -0.83 -9.79
C TYR A 273 -0.52 -0.78 -8.34
N TRP A 274 -0.48 0.42 -7.78
CA TRP A 274 -1.12 0.73 -6.51
C TRP A 274 -2.52 1.29 -6.78
N VAL A 275 -3.53 0.60 -6.26
CA VAL A 275 -4.94 0.95 -6.45
C VAL A 275 -5.42 1.78 -5.26
N LYS A 276 -5.58 3.09 -5.48
CA LYS A 276 -6.21 4.00 -4.53
C LYS A 276 -7.72 4.06 -4.78
N GLU A 277 -8.46 4.85 -4.00
CA GLU A 277 -9.93 4.92 -4.12
C GLU A 277 -10.40 5.46 -5.47
N THR A 278 -9.67 6.41 -6.04
CA THR A 278 -10.06 7.13 -7.27
C THR A 278 -9.08 6.98 -8.41
N GLU A 279 -7.89 6.43 -8.15
CA GLU A 279 -6.81 6.35 -9.13
C GLU A 279 -6.05 5.05 -9.02
N ARG A 280 -5.34 4.72 -10.10
CA ARG A 280 -4.47 3.57 -10.22
C ARG A 280 -3.11 4.08 -10.68
N VAL A 281 -2.09 3.87 -9.84
CA VAL A 281 -0.75 4.43 -10.02
C VAL A 281 0.21 3.30 -10.36
N GLU A 282 0.84 3.34 -11.54
CA GLU A 282 1.92 2.40 -11.85
C GLU A 282 3.17 2.73 -11.02
N PHE A 283 3.85 1.72 -10.51
CA PHE A 283 5.09 1.89 -9.73
C PHE A 283 6.13 0.80 -10.04
N THR A 284 6.08 0.23 -11.24
CA THR A 284 7.05 -0.77 -11.69
C THR A 284 8.48 -0.20 -11.64
N GLY A 285 9.36 -0.80 -10.84
CA GLY A 285 10.72 -0.30 -10.63
C GLY A 285 10.83 0.91 -9.71
N GLU A 286 9.71 1.44 -9.22
CA GLU A 286 9.63 2.65 -8.42
C GLU A 286 9.20 2.35 -6.96
N GLU A 287 9.06 3.42 -6.18
CA GLU A 287 8.63 3.40 -4.79
C GLU A 287 7.24 4.02 -4.62
N ILE A 288 6.43 3.41 -3.75
CA ILE A 288 5.20 3.99 -3.21
C ILE A 288 5.29 4.14 -1.69
N GLU A 289 4.68 5.19 -1.16
CA GLU A 289 4.64 5.48 0.27
C GLU A 289 3.28 5.09 0.87
N VAL A 290 3.29 4.35 1.97
CA VAL A 290 2.06 3.88 2.64
C VAL A 290 2.18 3.97 4.16
N MET A 291 1.05 4.11 4.85
CA MET A 291 0.96 4.05 6.31
C MET A 291 0.68 2.62 6.79
N ALA A 292 1.49 2.13 7.73
CA ALA A 292 1.30 0.86 8.42
C ALA A 292 -0.10 0.79 9.05
N GLY A 293 -0.76 -0.36 8.94
CA GLY A 293 -2.15 -0.52 9.39
C GLY A 293 -3.23 0.03 8.45
N ARG A 294 -2.91 0.80 7.40
CA ARG A 294 -3.88 1.09 6.31
C ARG A 294 -3.99 -0.10 5.37
N LYS A 295 -5.17 -0.29 4.79
CA LYS A 295 -5.37 -1.27 3.72
C LYS A 295 -4.63 -0.81 2.46
N VAL A 296 -3.79 -1.67 1.92
CA VAL A 296 -3.07 -1.49 0.65
C VAL A 296 -3.66 -2.45 -0.38
N ARG A 297 -3.86 -1.96 -1.60
CA ARG A 297 -4.35 -2.75 -2.73
C ARG A 297 -3.34 -2.67 -3.87
N LEU A 298 -2.81 -3.81 -4.27
CA LEU A 298 -1.90 -3.90 -5.41
C LEU A 298 -2.53 -4.72 -6.52
N GLU A 299 -2.21 -4.35 -7.75
CA GLU A 299 -2.61 -5.06 -8.96
C GLU A 299 -1.40 -5.26 -9.87
N ALA A 300 -1.26 -6.47 -10.39
CA ALA A 300 -0.27 -6.80 -11.40
C ALA A 300 -0.98 -7.11 -12.71
N GLU A 301 -0.51 -6.50 -13.80
CA GLU A 301 -0.97 -6.79 -15.15
C GLU A 301 0.18 -7.26 -16.03
N VAL A 302 -0.17 -8.16 -16.94
CA VAL A 302 0.75 -8.76 -17.91
C VAL A 302 0.44 -8.16 -19.26
N TYR A 303 1.48 -7.68 -19.93
CA TYR A 303 1.40 -7.02 -21.22
C TYR A 303 2.31 -7.70 -22.25
N PRO A 304 1.87 -7.90 -23.51
CA PRO A 304 0.49 -7.72 -23.96
C PRO A 304 -0.45 -8.71 -23.24
N GLN A 305 -1.75 -8.40 -23.17
CA GLN A 305 -2.73 -9.30 -22.54
C GLN A 305 -2.65 -10.68 -23.18
N ALA A 306 -2.10 -11.65 -22.45
CA ALA A 306 -1.86 -13.00 -22.94
C ALA A 306 -3.01 -13.91 -22.49
N ASP A 307 -3.69 -14.53 -23.46
CA ASP A 307 -4.73 -15.55 -23.23
C ASP A 307 -4.18 -16.77 -22.46
N GLU A 308 -2.87 -17.01 -22.54
CA GLU A 308 -2.16 -18.16 -21.95
C GLU A 308 -1.37 -17.83 -20.67
N ALA A 309 -1.54 -16.64 -20.07
CA ALA A 309 -0.84 -16.32 -18.82
C ALA A 309 -1.29 -17.25 -17.69
N SER A 310 -0.35 -18.05 -17.16
CA SER A 310 -0.57 -18.82 -15.94
C SER A 310 -0.82 -17.89 -14.74
N ALA A 311 -1.43 -18.41 -13.67
CA ALA A 311 -1.60 -17.66 -12.43
C ALA A 311 -0.23 -17.19 -11.92
N GLY A 312 -0.02 -15.87 -11.86
CA GLY A 312 1.20 -15.30 -11.30
C GLY A 312 1.20 -15.31 -9.77
N GLN A 313 2.28 -14.87 -9.16
CA GLN A 313 2.48 -14.92 -7.71
C GLN A 313 3.21 -13.67 -7.21
N TRP A 314 2.65 -13.08 -6.15
CA TRP A 314 3.29 -12.01 -5.38
C TRP A 314 4.31 -12.57 -4.40
N GLU A 315 5.50 -11.97 -4.39
CA GLU A 315 6.48 -12.08 -3.32
C GLU A 315 6.35 -10.87 -2.41
N LEU A 316 5.88 -11.09 -1.17
CA LEU A 316 5.60 -10.05 -0.18
C LEU A 316 6.31 -10.37 1.15
N PRO A 317 6.73 -9.36 1.93
CA PRO A 317 7.29 -9.56 3.26
C PRO A 317 6.32 -10.31 4.20
N PRO A 318 6.84 -11.10 5.16
CA PRO A 318 6.00 -11.78 6.16
C PRO A 318 5.18 -10.84 7.03
N SER A 319 5.60 -9.58 7.19
CA SER A 319 4.89 -8.54 7.94
C SER A 319 3.62 -8.03 7.24
N PHE A 320 3.35 -8.48 6.01
CA PHE A 320 2.15 -8.14 5.27
C PHE A 320 1.07 -9.18 5.58
N ILE A 321 -0.05 -8.72 6.12
CA ILE A 321 -1.10 -9.57 6.69
C ILE A 321 -2.45 -9.33 6.03
N ALA A 322 -3.32 -10.33 6.07
CA ALA A 322 -4.69 -10.20 5.58
C ALA A 322 -5.57 -9.38 6.54
N GLY A 323 -5.25 -9.39 7.84
CA GLY A 323 -5.97 -8.62 8.86
C GLY A 323 -5.72 -9.12 10.28
N LEU A 324 -6.53 -8.63 11.22
CA LEU A 324 -6.47 -9.01 12.63
C LEU A 324 -7.82 -9.56 13.07
N GLU A 325 -7.89 -10.84 13.42
CA GLU A 325 -9.11 -11.45 13.97
C GLU A 325 -9.21 -11.10 15.45
N GLY A 326 -10.40 -10.71 15.93
CA GLY A 326 -10.64 -10.46 17.35
C GLY A 326 -10.56 -9.02 17.82
N TYR A 327 -10.15 -8.12 16.93
CA TYR A 327 -9.93 -6.70 17.24
C TYR A 327 -11.06 -5.79 16.73
N ASP A 328 -12.13 -6.38 16.19
CA ASP A 328 -13.33 -5.65 15.76
C ASP A 328 -14.37 -5.66 16.88
N ARG A 329 -15.19 -4.61 16.96
CA ARG A 329 -16.20 -4.50 18.02
C ARG A 329 -17.21 -5.64 17.94
N GLY A 330 -17.28 -6.46 18.99
CA GLY A 330 -18.32 -7.48 19.19
C GLY A 330 -17.85 -8.92 19.04
N ASN A 331 -16.62 -9.17 18.58
CA ASN A 331 -16.03 -10.51 18.53
C ASN A 331 -14.63 -10.48 19.16
N PHE A 332 -14.56 -10.78 20.46
CA PHE A 332 -13.31 -10.69 21.25
C PHE A 332 -12.89 -12.03 21.85
N ALA A 333 -13.52 -13.14 21.45
CA ALA A 333 -13.26 -14.45 22.04
C ALA A 333 -11.80 -14.90 21.85
N THR A 334 -11.22 -14.54 20.71
CA THR A 334 -9.85 -14.82 20.32
C THR A 334 -9.26 -13.61 19.61
N GLY A 335 -7.98 -13.33 19.78
CA GLY A 335 -7.25 -12.27 19.09
C GLY A 335 -5.98 -12.79 18.45
N LYS A 336 -5.77 -12.56 17.15
CA LYS A 336 -4.53 -12.94 16.45
C LYS A 336 -4.37 -12.21 15.11
N ALA A 337 -3.12 -12.12 14.63
CA ALA A 337 -2.83 -11.71 13.27
C ALA A 337 -3.13 -12.83 12.26
N ILE A 338 -3.70 -12.48 11.12
CA ILE A 338 -4.02 -13.39 10.02
C ILE A 338 -3.00 -13.20 8.90
N PRO A 339 -2.09 -14.16 8.66
CA PRO A 339 -1.13 -14.07 7.56
C PRO A 339 -1.84 -14.12 6.21
N LEU A 340 -1.24 -13.52 5.18
CA LEU A 340 -1.72 -13.65 3.80
C LEU A 340 -1.65 -15.11 3.32
N ALA A 341 -2.76 -15.63 2.81
CA ALA A 341 -2.80 -16.99 2.29
C ALA A 341 -2.03 -17.09 0.96
N GLU A 342 -1.39 -18.23 0.71
CA GLU A 342 -0.67 -18.46 -0.56
C GLU A 342 -1.59 -18.39 -1.78
N GLU A 343 -2.87 -18.74 -1.64
CA GLU A 343 -3.86 -18.60 -2.70
C GLU A 343 -4.19 -17.14 -3.03
N GLU A 344 -4.16 -16.25 -2.04
CA GLU A 344 -4.37 -14.81 -2.24
C GLU A 344 -3.17 -14.18 -2.96
N LYS A 345 -1.95 -14.59 -2.59
CA LYS A 345 -0.72 -14.17 -3.27
C LYS A 345 -0.67 -14.60 -4.74
N ARG A 346 -1.45 -15.59 -5.16
CA ARG A 346 -1.55 -16.03 -6.56
C ARG A 346 -2.53 -15.20 -7.41
N ARG A 347 -3.26 -14.28 -6.78
CA ARG A 347 -4.18 -13.39 -7.50
C ARG A 347 -3.41 -12.21 -8.09
N ARG A 348 -3.84 -11.75 -9.28
CA ARG A 348 -3.32 -10.50 -9.87
C ARG A 348 -3.59 -9.29 -8.98
N ARG A 349 -4.76 -9.25 -8.34
CA ARG A 349 -5.16 -8.25 -7.35
C ARG A 349 -5.02 -8.82 -5.95
N ILE A 350 -4.33 -8.10 -5.08
CA ILE A 350 -4.16 -8.47 -3.67
C ILE A 350 -4.48 -7.29 -2.75
N GLU A 351 -5.13 -7.57 -1.63
CA GLU A 351 -5.36 -6.61 -0.55
C GLU A 351 -4.65 -7.10 0.72
N PHE A 352 -3.99 -6.20 1.44
CA PHE A 352 -3.28 -6.53 2.67
C PHE A 352 -3.09 -5.29 3.56
N TYR A 353 -2.52 -5.51 4.75
CA TYR A 353 -2.07 -4.47 5.67
C TYR A 353 -0.60 -4.68 6.02
N CYS A 354 0.15 -3.60 6.20
CA CYS A 354 1.56 -3.65 6.62
C CYS A 354 1.66 -3.50 8.14
N LEU A 355 2.36 -4.42 8.82
CA LEU A 355 2.69 -4.30 10.25
C LEU A 355 4.03 -3.59 10.51
N ASP A 356 5.00 -3.80 9.62
CA ASP A 356 6.39 -3.41 9.85
C ASP A 356 6.74 -2.12 9.10
N GLY A 357 6.68 -1.00 9.83
CA GLY A 357 7.06 0.33 9.34
C GLY A 357 7.92 1.08 10.35
N ALA A 358 8.38 2.28 9.97
CA ALA A 358 9.12 3.19 10.84
C ALA A 358 8.63 4.62 10.67
N PHE A 359 8.89 5.48 11.66
CA PHE A 359 8.46 6.89 11.59
C PHE A 359 9.10 7.64 10.39
N GLN A 360 10.28 7.23 9.96
CA GLN A 360 11.00 7.77 8.79
C GLN A 360 10.72 7.00 7.48
N GLY A 361 9.80 6.02 7.52
CA GLY A 361 9.60 5.07 6.45
C GLY A 361 10.58 3.89 6.52
N LYS A 362 10.12 2.72 6.09
CA LYS A 362 10.92 1.49 5.98
C LYS A 362 10.67 0.84 4.63
N ASP A 363 11.72 0.69 3.84
CA ASP A 363 11.62 0.11 2.50
C ASP A 363 11.36 -1.39 2.59
N GLN A 364 10.31 -1.83 1.91
CA GLN A 364 9.92 -3.22 1.79
C GLN A 364 9.85 -3.59 0.32
N LYS A 365 10.72 -4.51 -0.12
CA LYS A 365 10.76 -4.95 -1.52
C LYS A 365 9.62 -5.92 -1.80
N ILE A 366 9.00 -5.76 -2.96
CA ILE A 366 7.96 -6.66 -3.46
C ILE A 366 8.23 -7.04 -4.91
N ALA A 367 7.68 -8.18 -5.32
CA ALA A 367 7.73 -8.61 -6.71
C ALA A 367 6.45 -9.33 -7.11
N TYR A 368 6.16 -9.34 -8.40
CA TYR A 368 5.16 -10.22 -9.01
C TYR A 368 5.80 -10.98 -10.17
N ALA A 369 5.64 -12.30 -10.17
CA ALA A 369 6.12 -13.16 -11.23
C ALA A 369 4.98 -13.92 -11.90
N ALA A 370 4.99 -14.00 -13.22
CA ALA A 370 4.06 -14.80 -14.02
C ALA A 370 4.84 -15.68 -15.01
N THR A 371 4.21 -16.77 -15.48
CA THR A 371 4.76 -17.58 -16.58
C THR A 371 3.90 -17.42 -17.81
N ILE A 372 4.53 -17.02 -18.93
CA ILE A 372 3.89 -16.74 -20.22
C ILE A 372 4.63 -17.55 -21.28
N LYS A 373 3.92 -18.42 -22.01
CA LYS A 373 4.51 -19.32 -23.00
C LYS A 373 5.71 -20.16 -22.48
N GLY A 374 5.72 -20.45 -21.17
CA GLY A 374 6.80 -21.21 -20.52
C GLY A 374 7.97 -20.37 -20.00
N GLU A 375 7.98 -19.05 -20.24
CA GLU A 375 9.01 -18.13 -19.76
C GLU A 375 8.53 -17.34 -18.53
N LYS A 376 9.44 -17.16 -17.56
CA LYS A 376 9.15 -16.37 -16.35
C LYS A 376 9.36 -14.89 -16.65
N VAL A 377 8.32 -14.09 -16.40
CA VAL A 377 8.37 -12.63 -16.43
C VAL A 377 8.14 -12.11 -15.02
N GLU A 378 8.90 -11.10 -14.60
CA GLU A 378 8.90 -10.59 -13.24
C GLU A 378 8.98 -9.06 -13.22
N ALA A 379 8.17 -8.44 -12.37
CA ALA A 379 8.27 -7.03 -12.04
C ALA A 379 8.55 -6.85 -10.55
N LYS A 380 9.27 -5.77 -10.23
CA LYS A 380 9.68 -5.43 -8.86
C LYS A 380 9.24 -4.03 -8.54
N GLY A 381 9.03 -3.75 -7.26
CA GLY A 381 8.77 -2.42 -6.74
C GLY A 381 9.11 -2.34 -5.25
N THR A 382 9.05 -1.12 -4.72
CA THR A 382 9.32 -0.85 -3.30
C THR A 382 8.10 -0.22 -2.64
N VAL A 383 7.73 -0.73 -1.47
CA VAL A 383 6.73 -0.12 -0.61
C VAL A 383 7.45 0.46 0.60
N LYS A 384 7.50 1.79 0.71
CA LYS A 384 8.06 2.48 1.86
C LYS A 384 6.98 2.66 2.92
N VAL A 385 7.11 1.89 4.01
CA VAL A 385 6.08 1.78 5.05
C VAL A 385 6.40 2.73 6.20
N PHE A 386 5.58 3.76 6.35
CA PHE A 386 5.59 4.67 7.48
C PHE A 386 4.78 4.10 8.64
N SER A 387 5.19 4.36 9.89
CA SER A 387 4.44 3.93 11.08
C SER A 387 4.27 5.09 12.04
N PRO A 388 3.09 5.24 12.69
CA PRO A 388 2.94 6.17 13.79
C PRO A 388 3.83 5.72 14.96
N GLU A 389 4.14 6.68 15.82
CA GLU A 389 4.77 6.47 17.11
C GLU A 389 3.82 6.86 18.23
N ALA A 390 4.21 6.55 19.46
CA ALA A 390 3.51 7.05 20.63
C ALA A 390 4.47 7.52 21.72
N ASP A 391 4.06 8.58 22.41
CA ASP A 391 4.63 8.98 23.68
C ASP A 391 3.80 8.34 24.78
N ILE A 392 4.47 7.56 25.64
CA ILE A 392 3.81 6.82 26.71
C ILE A 392 4.41 7.14 28.07
N ASP A 393 3.58 7.69 28.94
CA ASP A 393 3.89 7.96 30.34
C ASP A 393 3.26 6.89 31.23
N VAL A 394 4.05 6.36 32.16
CA VAL A 394 3.63 5.30 33.09
C VAL A 394 3.88 5.74 34.51
N ILE A 395 2.83 5.82 35.32
CA ILE A 395 2.86 6.26 36.71
C ILE A 395 2.39 5.09 37.58
N PRO A 396 3.34 4.32 38.16
CA PRO A 396 3.00 3.15 38.99
C PRO A 396 2.88 3.49 40.48
N GLU A 397 1.99 2.79 41.20
CA GLU A 397 1.93 2.78 42.66
C GLU A 397 2.43 1.44 43.22
N LYS A 398 3.48 1.48 44.06
CA LYS A 398 4.19 0.30 44.59
C LYS A 398 3.70 -0.06 45.99
N ARG A 399 2.38 -0.10 46.14
CA ARG A 399 1.72 -0.39 47.43
C ARG A 399 0.57 -1.35 47.24
N VAL A 400 0.46 -2.32 48.16
CA VAL A 400 -0.76 -3.11 48.32
C VAL A 400 -1.52 -2.58 49.53
N SER A 401 -2.79 -2.26 49.33
CA SER A 401 -3.68 -1.74 50.37
C SER A 401 -4.85 -2.70 50.59
N ILE A 402 -5.44 -2.65 51.80
CA ILE A 402 -6.65 -3.40 52.14
C ILE A 402 -7.76 -2.41 52.42
N GLY A 403 -8.92 -2.62 51.79
CA GLY A 403 -10.15 -1.88 52.07
C GLY A 403 -11.15 -1.97 50.92
N GLY A 404 -12.21 -1.17 50.98
CA GLY A 404 -13.25 -1.15 49.93
C GLY A 404 -12.79 -0.36 48.70
N VAL A 405 -12.86 -0.98 47.52
CA VAL A 405 -12.44 -0.37 46.24
C VAL A 405 -13.52 0.54 45.64
N SER A 406 -14.79 0.36 46.04
CA SER A 406 -15.92 1.23 45.70
C SER A 406 -17.06 1.10 46.72
N SER A 407 -17.92 2.11 46.84
CA SER A 407 -19.09 2.07 47.74
C SER A 407 -19.97 0.86 47.44
N GLY A 408 -20.24 0.03 48.45
CA GLY A 408 -21.08 -1.18 48.34
C GLY A 408 -20.36 -2.45 47.86
N LYS A 409 -19.05 -2.42 47.54
CA LYS A 409 -18.25 -3.64 47.31
C LYS A 409 -17.61 -4.14 48.61
N GLY A 410 -17.37 -5.45 48.67
CA GLY A 410 -16.71 -6.13 49.77
C GLY A 410 -15.27 -5.69 50.00
N CYS A 411 -14.61 -6.33 50.96
CA CYS A 411 -13.23 -6.03 51.28
C CYS A 411 -12.28 -6.58 50.21
N SER A 412 -11.22 -5.86 49.84
CA SER A 412 -10.24 -6.35 48.86
C SER A 412 -8.81 -5.98 49.25
N ALA A 413 -7.86 -6.83 48.84
CA ALA A 413 -6.46 -6.44 48.73
C ALA A 413 -6.20 -6.01 47.29
N TYR A 414 -5.66 -4.82 47.08
CA TYR A 414 -5.45 -4.30 45.73
C TYR A 414 -4.17 -3.51 45.59
N LEU A 415 -3.66 -3.41 44.36
CA LEU A 415 -2.51 -2.60 44.01
C LEU A 415 -2.91 -1.14 43.90
N GLY A 416 -2.42 -0.31 44.83
CA GLY A 416 -2.74 1.11 44.91
C GLY A 416 -2.87 1.59 46.36
N ARG A 417 -3.47 2.78 46.52
CA ARG A 417 -3.70 3.39 47.84
C ARG A 417 -5.16 3.78 48.04
N ILE A 418 -5.72 3.40 49.19
CA ILE A 418 -7.05 3.89 49.61
C ILE A 418 -6.82 5.23 50.29
N ALA A 419 -7.34 6.29 49.69
CA ALA A 419 -7.37 7.62 50.28
C ALA A 419 -8.75 8.23 50.04
N PRO A 420 -9.73 8.07 50.95
CA PRO A 420 -11.04 8.70 50.77
C PRO A 420 -10.85 10.22 50.51
N PRO A 421 -11.47 10.79 49.47
CA PRO A 421 -12.56 10.24 48.65
C PRO A 421 -12.14 9.47 47.37
N LEU A 422 -10.86 9.42 47.00
CA LEU A 422 -10.38 8.84 45.72
C LEU A 422 -9.27 7.82 45.95
N SER A 423 -9.49 6.57 45.52
CA SER A 423 -8.42 5.56 45.45
C SER A 423 -7.39 5.96 44.39
N ILE A 424 -6.10 5.84 44.73
CA ILE A 424 -5.01 5.99 43.77
C ILE A 424 -4.84 4.64 43.07
N PRO A 425 -4.85 4.61 41.71
CA PRO A 425 -4.70 3.37 40.95
C PRO A 425 -3.33 2.73 41.15
N GLY A 426 -3.25 1.43 40.88
CA GLY A 426 -2.00 0.69 40.90
C GLY A 426 -1.11 1.03 39.70
N MET A 427 -1.74 1.32 38.56
CA MET A 427 -1.07 1.72 37.34
C MET A 427 -1.88 2.80 36.61
N GLU A 428 -1.24 3.90 36.27
CA GLU A 428 -1.76 4.92 35.36
C GLU A 428 -0.88 4.95 34.10
N ILE A 429 -1.49 4.75 32.93
CA ILE A 429 -0.78 4.72 31.64
C ILE A 429 -1.44 5.74 30.71
N LYS A 430 -0.64 6.68 30.22
CA LYS A 430 -1.07 7.72 29.27
C LYS A 430 -0.35 7.52 27.96
N GLY A 431 -1.11 7.40 26.89
CA GLY A 431 -0.58 7.23 25.54
C GLY A 431 -1.04 8.39 24.68
N LYS A 432 -0.13 8.92 23.87
CA LYS A 432 -0.39 9.95 22.86
C LYS A 432 0.23 9.53 21.53
N ALA A 433 -0.54 9.54 20.45
CA ALA A 433 -0.04 9.20 19.12
C ALA A 433 0.73 10.37 18.47
N ARG A 434 1.68 10.03 17.59
CA ARG A 434 2.39 10.96 16.70
C ARG A 434 2.47 10.35 15.30
N PHE A 435 2.25 11.16 14.28
CA PHE A 435 2.27 10.74 12.88
C PHE A 435 3.44 11.39 12.11
N PRO A 436 4.05 10.67 11.16
CA PRO A 436 4.98 11.25 10.18
C PRO A 436 4.31 12.33 9.33
N ALA A 437 5.11 13.28 8.83
CA ALA A 437 4.63 14.30 7.88
C ALA A 437 4.08 13.67 6.60
N GLY A 438 3.06 14.30 5.97
CA GLY A 438 2.43 13.79 4.75
C GLY A 438 1.30 12.78 5.00
N PHE A 439 0.94 12.52 6.27
CA PHE A 439 -0.13 11.62 6.70
C PHE A 439 -1.16 12.32 7.58
N GLU A 440 -1.45 13.59 7.30
CA GLU A 440 -2.36 14.45 8.08
C GLU A 440 -3.80 13.91 8.06
N LYS A 441 -4.20 13.21 6.99
CA LYS A 441 -5.51 12.57 6.90
C LYS A 441 -5.61 11.41 7.88
N GLU A 442 -4.61 10.53 7.91
CA GLU A 442 -4.52 9.43 8.86
C GLU A 442 -4.48 9.95 10.31
N GLU A 443 -3.72 11.02 10.56
CA GLU A 443 -3.72 11.70 11.85
C GLU A 443 -5.09 12.30 12.20
N ALA A 444 -5.83 12.87 11.25
CA ALA A 444 -7.16 13.40 11.53
C ALA A 444 -8.20 12.30 11.80
N GLU A 445 -8.01 11.11 11.26
CA GLU A 445 -8.97 9.98 11.31
C GLU A 445 -8.60 8.90 12.33
N HIS A 446 -7.45 8.98 12.99
CA HIS A 446 -6.96 7.88 13.82
C HIS A 446 -7.78 7.64 15.09
N SER A 447 -7.55 6.47 15.69
CA SER A 447 -8.02 6.10 17.02
C SER A 447 -6.90 5.40 17.78
N ILE A 448 -6.90 5.52 19.10
CA ILE A 448 -5.97 4.82 19.98
C ILE A 448 -6.75 3.99 21.01
N CYS A 449 -6.20 2.85 21.39
CA CYS A 449 -6.75 2.04 22.46
C CYS A 449 -5.68 1.17 23.13
N TYR A 450 -6.05 0.51 24.21
CA TYR A 450 -5.19 -0.50 24.84
C TYR A 450 -5.79 -1.89 24.69
N VAL A 451 -4.92 -2.88 24.57
CA VAL A 451 -5.24 -4.28 24.87
C VAL A 451 -4.44 -4.70 26.10
N GLN A 452 -5.09 -5.38 27.03
CA GLN A 452 -4.44 -5.89 28.24
C GLN A 452 -4.58 -7.40 28.29
N LEU A 453 -3.43 -8.05 28.25
CA LEU A 453 -3.33 -9.48 28.47
C LEU A 453 -2.85 -9.74 29.89
N LEU A 454 -3.44 -10.75 30.54
CA LEU A 454 -3.17 -11.12 31.91
C LEU A 454 -2.90 -12.62 31.99
N ARG A 455 -1.93 -12.99 32.81
CA ARG A 455 -1.78 -14.33 33.37
C ARG A 455 -1.77 -14.22 34.89
N GLU A 456 -2.41 -15.14 35.58
CA GLU A 456 -2.58 -15.06 37.02
C GLU A 456 -2.41 -16.39 37.73
N ASN A 457 -2.00 -16.30 38.99
CA ASN A 457 -1.92 -17.43 39.91
C ASN A 457 -2.40 -16.96 41.28
N ILE A 458 -3.59 -17.40 41.66
CA ILE A 458 -4.27 -17.04 42.89
C ILE A 458 -4.51 -18.31 43.70
N LEU A 459 -4.01 -18.32 44.93
CA LEU A 459 -4.26 -19.37 45.91
C LEU A 459 -4.99 -18.74 47.09
N GLU A 460 -6.22 -19.16 47.35
CA GLU A 460 -7.01 -18.69 48.49
C GLU A 460 -7.36 -19.85 49.41
N ARG A 461 -6.95 -19.80 50.69
CA ARG A 461 -7.37 -20.74 51.72
C ARG A 461 -8.47 -20.14 52.57
N LYS A 462 -9.60 -20.86 52.70
CA LYS A 462 -10.74 -20.46 53.54
C LYS A 462 -10.82 -21.29 54.82
N GLY A 463 -11.39 -20.70 55.86
CA GLY A 463 -11.75 -21.36 57.11
C GLY A 463 -12.93 -22.31 56.93
N ARG A 464 -13.07 -23.29 57.84
CA ARG A 464 -14.07 -24.36 57.72
C ARG A 464 -15.47 -23.94 58.19
N PHE A 465 -16.49 -24.51 57.55
CA PHE A 465 -17.67 -25.00 58.25
C PHE A 465 -17.54 -26.53 58.42
N GLY A 466 -17.13 -27.03 59.59
CA GLY A 466 -17.18 -28.47 59.94
C GLY A 466 -15.85 -29.24 60.12
N GLN A 467 -15.95 -30.56 60.37
CA GLN A 467 -14.89 -31.42 60.92
C GLN A 467 -13.85 -31.97 59.91
N GLN A 468 -14.04 -31.85 58.61
CA GLN A 468 -13.07 -32.26 57.58
C GLN A 468 -12.45 -31.01 56.93
N GLY A 469 -11.12 -30.99 56.72
CA GLY A 469 -10.30 -30.08 55.87
C GLY A 469 -10.64 -28.59 55.73
N GLY A 470 -9.65 -27.69 55.78
CA GLY A 470 -9.85 -26.34 55.24
C GLY A 470 -9.84 -26.42 53.72
N ASP A 471 -10.84 -25.84 53.06
CA ASP A 471 -10.88 -25.79 51.60
C ASP A 471 -9.94 -24.69 51.09
N TYR A 472 -9.15 -24.97 50.04
CA TYR A 472 -8.46 -23.94 49.29
C TYR A 472 -8.81 -23.98 47.81
N PHE A 473 -8.79 -22.79 47.21
CA PHE A 473 -9.10 -22.53 45.82
C PHE A 473 -7.81 -22.14 45.10
N GLN A 474 -7.63 -22.67 43.89
CA GLN A 474 -6.54 -22.32 43.02
C GLN A 474 -7.09 -21.86 41.67
N LEU A 475 -6.73 -20.64 41.27
CA LEU A 475 -6.95 -20.12 39.93
C LEU A 475 -5.59 -19.93 39.28
N VAL A 476 -5.35 -20.59 38.15
CA VAL A 476 -4.08 -20.51 37.43
C VAL A 476 -4.36 -20.36 35.95
N SER A 477 -3.84 -19.28 35.37
CA SER A 477 -3.79 -19.05 33.94
C SER A 477 -2.32 -19.06 33.51
N GLU A 478 -1.89 -20.14 32.85
CA GLU A 478 -0.49 -20.31 32.42
C GLU A 478 -0.16 -19.45 31.19
N ASN A 479 -1.13 -19.24 30.31
CA ASN A 479 -1.03 -18.46 29.09
C ASN A 479 -1.65 -17.07 29.27
N PHE A 480 -1.14 -16.09 28.53
CA PHE A 480 -1.75 -14.77 28.49
C PHE A 480 -3.15 -14.83 27.89
N SER A 481 -4.14 -14.40 28.67
CA SER A 481 -5.55 -14.30 28.29
C SER A 481 -5.97 -12.84 28.23
N LEU A 482 -7.02 -12.51 27.50
CA LEU A 482 -7.58 -11.16 27.50
C LEU A 482 -8.22 -10.85 28.86
N ASP A 483 -7.82 -9.76 29.51
CA ASP A 483 -8.23 -9.45 30.89
C ASP A 483 -9.75 -9.24 31.07
N THR A 484 -10.40 -8.44 30.22
CA THR A 484 -11.86 -8.19 30.35
C THR A 484 -12.58 -8.22 29.01
N ARG A 485 -12.20 -7.30 28.13
CA ARG A 485 -12.69 -7.18 26.76
C ARG A 485 -11.70 -6.34 25.96
N PHE A 486 -11.87 -6.37 24.64
CA PHE A 486 -11.17 -5.47 23.74
C PHE A 486 -12.17 -4.41 23.21
N PRO A 487 -11.77 -3.14 23.08
CA PRO A 487 -10.62 -2.50 23.72
C PRO A 487 -10.67 -2.63 25.25
N TYR A 488 -9.53 -2.50 25.92
CA TYR A 488 -9.46 -2.57 27.38
C TYR A 488 -10.40 -1.53 28.02
N ALA A 489 -11.20 -1.98 28.99
CA ALA A 489 -12.32 -1.22 29.59
C ALA A 489 -13.38 -0.68 28.58
N GLY A 490 -13.29 -1.05 27.30
CA GLY A 490 -14.07 -0.48 26.19
C GLY A 490 -13.73 0.99 25.92
N LEU A 491 -12.52 1.42 26.25
CA LEU A 491 -12.06 2.79 26.06
C LEU A 491 -11.32 2.92 24.73
N GLU A 492 -11.69 3.95 23.98
CA GLU A 492 -10.99 4.40 22.77
C GLU A 492 -10.77 5.91 22.89
N GLY A 493 -9.59 6.36 22.51
CA GLY A 493 -9.22 7.77 22.45
C GLY A 493 -8.92 8.21 21.02
N LYS A 494 -8.78 9.52 20.84
CA LYS A 494 -8.25 10.11 19.60
C LYS A 494 -6.82 10.58 19.86
N GLU A 495 -6.66 11.77 20.44
CA GLU A 495 -5.35 12.37 20.67
C GLU A 495 -4.57 11.72 21.82
N SER A 496 -5.26 11.43 22.93
CA SER A 496 -4.65 10.82 24.11
C SER A 496 -5.64 9.91 24.82
N LEU A 497 -5.10 8.90 25.50
CA LEU A 497 -5.88 7.94 26.26
C LEU A 497 -5.16 7.58 27.55
N GLU A 498 -5.86 7.77 28.65
CA GLU A 498 -5.44 7.42 30.00
C GLU A 498 -6.21 6.20 30.47
N ILE A 499 -5.50 5.22 30.99
CA ILE A 499 -6.08 4.09 31.72
C ILE A 499 -5.59 4.11 33.16
N ASN A 500 -6.52 3.83 34.08
CA ASN A 500 -6.30 3.80 35.52
C ASN A 500 -6.66 2.41 36.02
N ASP A 501 -5.65 1.54 36.11
CA ASP A 501 -5.84 0.14 36.48
C ASP A 501 -5.68 -0.07 38.00
N VAL A 502 -6.59 -0.84 38.57
CA VAL A 502 -6.74 -1.09 40.01
C VAL A 502 -6.94 -2.60 40.24
N PRO A 503 -5.95 -3.44 39.93
CA PRO A 503 -6.11 -4.88 40.09
C PRO A 503 -6.27 -5.23 41.57
N SER A 504 -7.20 -6.12 41.87
CA SER A 504 -7.61 -6.46 43.23
C SER A 504 -8.06 -7.90 43.38
N ASP A 505 -7.92 -8.44 44.59
CA ASP A 505 -8.48 -9.72 44.99
C ASP A 505 -9.45 -9.54 46.16
N GLU A 506 -10.61 -10.21 46.11
CA GLU A 506 -11.65 -10.07 47.11
C GLU A 506 -11.31 -10.88 48.38
N ILE A 507 -11.51 -10.25 49.55
CA ILE A 507 -11.29 -10.83 50.86
C ILE A 507 -12.65 -11.07 51.51
N GLY A 508 -13.02 -12.34 51.65
CA GLY A 508 -14.23 -12.75 52.36
C GLY A 508 -14.01 -12.93 53.87
N PRO A 509 -15.08 -13.07 54.67
CA PRO A 509 -14.99 -13.27 56.12
C PRO A 509 -14.33 -14.59 56.54
N LEU A 510 -14.30 -15.56 55.61
CA LEU A 510 -13.69 -16.87 55.79
C LEU A 510 -12.26 -16.93 55.25
N THR A 511 -11.78 -15.91 54.56
CA THR A 511 -10.43 -15.90 53.99
C THR A 511 -9.39 -15.97 55.12
N LEU A 512 -8.52 -16.98 55.05
CA LEU A 512 -7.41 -17.17 56.00
C LEU A 512 -6.10 -16.75 55.37
N ASN A 513 -5.85 -17.16 54.12
CA ASN A 513 -4.63 -16.82 53.39
C ASN A 513 -4.94 -16.57 51.91
N ILE A 514 -4.25 -15.61 51.31
CA ILE A 514 -4.21 -15.39 49.87
C ILE A 514 -2.74 -15.33 49.43
N HIS A 515 -2.39 -16.03 48.35
CA HIS A 515 -1.19 -15.79 47.58
C HIS A 515 -1.60 -15.38 46.18
N HIS A 516 -1.27 -14.15 45.80
CA HIS A 516 -1.78 -13.54 44.57
C HIS A 516 -0.61 -13.09 43.70
N PHE A 517 -0.62 -13.50 42.44
CA PHE A 517 0.32 -13.09 41.42
C PHE A 517 -0.43 -12.79 40.14
N GLN A 518 -0.17 -11.64 39.56
CA GLN A 518 -0.66 -11.27 38.24
C GLN A 518 0.50 -10.67 37.44
N ASP A 519 0.57 -11.07 36.18
CA ASP A 519 1.50 -10.54 35.21
C ASP A 519 0.73 -10.09 33.97
N PHE A 520 0.94 -8.83 33.63
CA PHE A 520 0.20 -8.07 32.66
C PHE A 520 1.08 -7.68 31.49
N ARG A 521 0.47 -7.64 30.32
CA ARG A 521 1.03 -7.05 29.11
C ARG A 521 0.01 -6.07 28.56
N THR A 522 0.20 -4.80 28.88
CA THR A 522 -0.66 -3.72 28.41
C THR A 522 -0.03 -3.11 27.16
N THR A 523 -0.68 -3.24 26.00
CA THR A 523 -0.15 -2.79 24.71
C THR A 523 -0.99 -1.65 24.16
N LEU A 524 -0.34 -0.55 23.82
CA LEU A 524 -0.98 0.55 23.09
C LEU A 524 -1.11 0.17 21.62
N LEU A 525 -2.32 0.34 21.08
CA LEU A 525 -2.64 0.15 19.67
C LEU A 525 -3.08 1.48 19.05
N ILE A 526 -2.69 1.72 17.80
CA ILE A 526 -3.13 2.85 16.99
C ILE A 526 -3.80 2.32 15.72
N ARG A 527 -5.00 2.78 15.40
CA ARG A 527 -5.63 2.54 14.10
C ARG A 527 -5.59 3.84 13.28
N PRO A 528 -4.80 3.93 12.20
CA PRO A 528 -4.61 5.17 11.44
C PRO A 528 -5.74 5.40 10.43
N GLY A 529 -6.99 5.33 10.87
CA GLY A 529 -8.14 5.48 9.97
C GLY A 529 -9.43 4.88 10.49
N PRO A 530 -10.51 4.97 9.69
CA PRO A 530 -11.79 4.41 10.06
C PRO A 530 -11.78 2.89 10.00
N ASP A 531 -12.72 2.30 10.74
CA ASP A 531 -12.95 0.87 10.77
C ASP A 531 -13.20 0.29 9.37
N GLY A 532 -12.71 -0.91 9.10
CA GLY A 532 -12.77 -1.58 7.80
C GLY A 532 -11.83 -1.06 6.71
N LYS A 533 -11.23 0.14 6.88
CA LYS A 533 -10.15 0.67 6.02
C LYS A 533 -8.75 0.60 6.67
N ALA A 534 -8.70 0.41 7.98
CA ALA A 534 -7.48 0.29 8.75
C ALA A 534 -7.62 -0.77 9.86
N ILE A 535 -6.49 -1.34 10.28
CA ILE A 535 -6.38 -2.27 11.42
C ILE A 535 -5.68 -1.60 12.62
N TRP A 536 -5.84 -2.19 13.80
CA TRP A 536 -5.13 -1.79 15.00
C TRP A 536 -3.65 -2.19 14.93
N LEU A 537 -2.76 -1.23 14.88
CA LEU A 537 -1.32 -1.43 14.85
C LEU A 537 -0.74 -1.43 16.28
N PRO A 538 -0.04 -2.49 16.72
CA PRO A 538 0.69 -2.47 17.99
C PRO A 538 1.88 -1.52 17.94
N ILE A 539 2.05 -0.70 18.97
CA ILE A 539 3.15 0.27 19.03
C ILE A 539 4.17 -0.11 20.10
N GLU A 540 3.70 -0.22 21.35
CA GLU A 540 4.56 -0.51 22.50
C GLU A 540 3.77 -1.29 23.55
N THR A 541 4.40 -2.35 24.06
CA THR A 541 3.90 -3.14 25.18
C THR A 541 4.64 -2.72 26.45
N ILE A 542 3.87 -2.55 27.52
CA ILE A 542 4.33 -2.33 28.88
C ILE A 542 4.08 -3.62 29.65
N PRO A 543 5.10 -4.47 29.85
CA PRO A 543 5.00 -5.60 30.76
C PRO A 543 4.98 -5.07 32.19
N TRP A 544 4.13 -5.64 33.04
CA TRP A 544 4.18 -5.33 34.45
C TRP A 544 3.55 -6.41 35.30
N SER A 545 4.06 -6.59 36.52
CA SER A 545 3.53 -7.60 37.43
C SER A 545 3.57 -7.17 38.87
N TRP A 546 2.71 -7.81 39.65
CA TRP A 546 2.70 -7.66 41.09
C TRP A 546 2.38 -8.97 41.75
N ARG A 547 2.87 -9.11 42.98
CA ARG A 547 2.53 -10.23 43.83
C ARG A 547 2.43 -9.79 45.28
N PHE A 548 1.58 -10.49 46.03
CA PHE A 548 1.55 -10.37 47.48
C PHE A 548 1.14 -11.68 48.12
N SER A 549 1.28 -11.73 49.44
CA SER A 549 0.70 -12.76 50.27
C SER A 549 -0.01 -12.09 51.43
N LEU A 550 -1.17 -12.60 51.81
CA LEU A 550 -2.02 -12.03 52.83
C LEU A 550 -2.40 -13.14 53.80
N GLU A 551 -2.27 -12.86 55.09
CA GLU A 551 -2.56 -13.81 56.18
C GLU A 551 -3.49 -13.15 57.19
N ARG A 552 -4.51 -13.88 57.63
CA ARG A 552 -5.42 -13.44 58.71
C ARG A 552 -4.69 -13.45 60.04
N VAL A 553 -4.71 -12.31 60.73
CA VAL A 553 -4.07 -12.12 62.05
C VAL A 553 -5.10 -12.06 63.17
N LYS A 554 -6.35 -11.67 62.87
CA LYS A 554 -7.45 -11.61 63.84
C LYS A 554 -8.67 -12.35 63.31
N ASP A 555 -9.25 -13.21 64.14
CA ASP A 555 -10.52 -13.87 63.87
C ASP A 555 -11.68 -12.89 64.14
N ASN A 556 -12.26 -12.36 63.07
CA ASN A 556 -13.39 -11.43 63.09
C ASN A 556 -14.40 -11.84 61.99
N PRO A 557 -15.47 -12.59 62.31
CA PRO A 557 -16.29 -13.30 61.32
C PRO A 557 -17.35 -12.45 60.60
N GLY A 558 -17.48 -11.15 60.93
CA GLY A 558 -18.44 -10.26 60.27
C GLY A 558 -17.92 -9.66 58.96
N TRP A 559 -18.79 -9.54 57.94
CA TRP A 559 -18.47 -8.83 56.69
C TRP A 559 -18.03 -7.38 56.94
N ASP A 560 -18.71 -6.67 57.85
CA ASP A 560 -18.39 -5.28 58.20
C ASP A 560 -17.04 -5.13 58.91
N GLU A 561 -16.61 -6.17 59.62
CA GLU A 561 -15.37 -6.17 60.38
C GLU A 561 -14.17 -6.62 59.53
N THR A 562 -14.40 -7.37 58.44
CA THR A 562 -13.34 -7.98 57.61
C THR A 562 -12.31 -6.96 57.13
N CYS A 563 -12.77 -5.74 56.84
CA CYS A 563 -11.97 -4.64 56.31
C CYS A 563 -11.28 -3.74 57.35
N LEU A 564 -11.44 -4.03 58.65
CA LEU A 564 -10.80 -3.23 59.68
C LEU A 564 -9.27 -3.35 59.62
N PRO A 565 -8.53 -2.23 59.72
CA PRO A 565 -7.07 -2.25 59.71
C PRO A 565 -6.48 -3.23 60.74
N GLY A 566 -5.52 -4.04 60.29
CA GLY A 566 -4.80 -4.99 61.14
C GLY A 566 -5.47 -6.36 61.32
N ASN A 567 -6.60 -6.64 60.67
CA ASN A 567 -7.15 -8.00 60.59
C ASN A 567 -6.32 -8.93 59.71
N PHE A 568 -5.65 -8.35 58.72
CA PHE A 568 -4.80 -9.06 57.78
C PHE A 568 -3.42 -8.44 57.73
N ARG A 569 -2.41 -9.28 57.51
CA ARG A 569 -1.02 -8.88 57.30
C ARG A 569 -0.63 -9.20 55.87
N ILE A 570 -0.14 -8.18 55.18
CA ILE A 570 0.46 -8.33 53.85
C ILE A 570 1.95 -8.65 54.01
N THR A 571 2.42 -9.64 53.26
CA THR A 571 3.81 -10.09 53.19
C THR A 571 4.18 -10.41 51.74
N ASN A 572 5.46 -10.73 51.49
CA ASN A 572 5.96 -11.17 50.17
C ASN A 572 5.55 -10.26 49.00
N THR A 573 5.47 -8.96 49.23
CA THR A 573 5.16 -7.99 48.19
C THR A 573 6.32 -7.88 47.22
N ARG A 574 6.03 -7.94 45.93
CA ARG A 574 7.01 -7.69 44.87
C ARG A 574 6.32 -7.06 43.68
N PHE A 575 7.02 -6.14 43.02
CA PHE A 575 6.50 -5.40 41.90
C PHE A 575 7.53 -5.34 40.77
N VAL A 576 7.06 -5.49 39.54
CA VAL A 576 7.77 -5.16 38.31
C VAL A 576 6.90 -4.13 37.59
N ILE A 577 6.94 -2.87 38.04
CA ILE A 577 6.06 -1.79 37.56
C ILE A 577 6.87 -0.48 37.32
N PRO A 578 7.00 -0.01 36.06
CA PRO A 578 6.85 -0.81 34.84
C PRO A 578 8.01 -1.82 34.69
N GLY A 579 7.77 -2.89 33.93
CA GLY A 579 8.83 -3.72 33.37
C GLY A 579 9.58 -3.01 32.24
N LYS A 580 10.52 -3.72 31.60
CA LYS A 580 11.22 -3.20 30.43
C LYS A 580 10.21 -3.10 29.28
N ARG A 581 10.03 -1.88 28.75
CA ARG A 581 9.17 -1.63 27.59
C ARG A 581 9.64 -2.42 26.37
N GLU A 582 8.68 -2.90 25.60
CA GLU A 582 8.90 -3.71 24.41
C GLU A 582 8.29 -2.98 23.20
N LYS A 583 9.14 -2.48 22.31
CA LYS A 583 8.69 -1.89 21.05
C LYS A 583 8.27 -2.99 20.09
N PHE A 584 7.18 -2.77 19.37
CA PHE A 584 6.74 -3.69 18.33
C PHE A 584 7.82 -3.80 17.24
N SER A 585 8.22 -5.03 16.87
CA SER A 585 9.29 -5.25 15.89
C SER A 585 8.79 -5.43 14.45
N GLY A 586 7.47 -5.32 14.24
CA GLY A 586 6.84 -5.50 12.93
C GLY A 586 6.51 -6.96 12.58
N LYS A 587 6.78 -7.89 13.48
CA LYS A 587 6.56 -9.33 13.27
C LYS A 587 5.19 -9.78 13.76
N LEU A 588 4.63 -10.80 13.13
CA LEU A 588 3.32 -11.33 13.51
C LEU A 588 3.31 -11.88 14.94
N GLU A 589 4.38 -12.55 15.36
CA GLU A 589 4.49 -13.13 16.70
C GLU A 589 4.49 -12.09 17.84
N ASP A 590 4.78 -10.82 17.52
CA ASP A 590 4.75 -9.73 18.50
C ASP A 590 3.35 -9.11 18.65
N VAL A 591 2.41 -9.45 17.76
CA VAL A 591 1.04 -8.94 17.82
C VAL A 591 0.35 -9.56 19.05
N PRO A 592 -0.25 -8.78 19.96
CA PRO A 592 -0.81 -9.30 21.21
C PRO A 592 -1.95 -10.32 20.99
N SER A 593 -1.67 -11.61 21.08
CA SER A 593 -2.66 -12.66 20.82
C SER A 593 -3.29 -13.25 22.08
N TRP A 594 -4.54 -13.70 21.98
CA TRP A 594 -5.25 -14.43 23.03
C TRP A 594 -6.20 -15.48 22.43
N ASP A 595 -6.43 -16.57 23.16
CA ASP A 595 -7.39 -17.63 22.82
C ASP A 595 -8.59 -17.68 23.77
N LYS A 596 -8.55 -16.85 24.82
CA LYS A 596 -9.55 -16.81 25.88
C LYS A 596 -9.67 -15.41 26.48
N VAL A 597 -10.85 -15.14 27.04
CA VAL A 597 -11.17 -13.95 27.84
C VAL A 597 -11.38 -14.35 29.30
N LEU A 598 -10.80 -13.60 30.23
CA LEU A 598 -10.99 -13.75 31.67
C LEU A 598 -12.32 -13.08 32.08
N ASP A 599 -13.44 -13.67 31.70
CA ASP A 599 -14.79 -13.17 31.98
C ASP A 599 -15.33 -13.59 33.37
N GLY A 600 -14.49 -14.15 34.23
CA GLY A 600 -14.87 -14.70 35.53
C GLY A 600 -15.55 -16.07 35.46
N SER A 601 -15.68 -16.69 34.28
CA SER A 601 -16.18 -18.07 34.14
C SER A 601 -15.11 -19.14 34.42
N GLU A 602 -13.85 -18.73 34.62
CA GLU A 602 -12.77 -19.64 34.96
C GLU A 602 -13.06 -20.37 36.27
N LYS A 603 -13.15 -21.70 36.19
CA LYS A 603 -13.43 -22.52 37.37
C LYS A 603 -12.16 -22.64 38.20
N ALA A 604 -12.12 -21.93 39.32
CA ALA A 604 -11.12 -22.20 40.35
C ALA A 604 -11.17 -23.68 40.75
N MET A 605 -10.00 -24.32 40.82
CA MET A 605 -9.87 -25.69 41.29
C MET A 605 -10.02 -25.71 42.81
N HIS A 606 -10.80 -26.67 43.31
CA HIS A 606 -11.02 -26.88 44.73
C HIS A 606 -10.18 -28.05 45.25
N HIS A 607 -9.54 -27.84 46.40
CA HIS A 607 -8.66 -28.82 47.03
C HIS A 607 -8.89 -28.86 48.54
N ASN A 608 -8.75 -30.06 49.12
CA ASN A 608 -8.95 -30.33 50.54
C ASN A 608 -7.72 -31.00 51.21
N ASP A 609 -6.55 -30.92 50.57
CA ASP A 609 -5.29 -31.51 51.03
C ASP A 609 -4.29 -30.44 51.49
N ASP A 610 -3.95 -30.46 52.78
CA ASP A 610 -3.01 -29.53 53.40
C ASP A 610 -1.56 -29.70 52.89
N ASN A 611 -1.14 -30.91 52.50
CA ASN A 611 0.19 -31.12 51.92
C ASN A 611 0.29 -30.48 50.54
N ARG A 612 -0.77 -30.66 49.73
CA ARG A 612 -0.87 -30.03 48.41
C ARG A 612 -0.85 -28.50 48.51
N TRP A 613 -1.56 -27.93 49.48
CA TRP A 613 -1.49 -26.49 49.77
C TRP A 613 -0.04 -26.03 50.01
N LEU A 614 0.71 -26.74 50.85
CA LEU A 614 2.10 -26.39 51.15
C LEU A 614 2.99 -26.45 49.89
N ASP A 615 2.80 -27.47 49.06
CA ASP A 615 3.54 -27.64 47.80
C ASP A 615 3.20 -26.53 46.78
N ASP A 616 1.93 -26.17 46.63
CA ASP A 616 1.48 -25.09 45.75
C ASP A 616 2.00 -23.74 46.22
N VAL A 617 1.96 -23.45 47.52
CA VAL A 617 2.53 -22.22 48.11
C VAL A 617 4.05 -22.17 47.92
N ASN A 618 4.74 -23.30 48.08
CA ASN A 618 6.18 -23.37 47.83
C ASN A 618 6.51 -23.15 46.36
N THR A 619 5.66 -23.62 45.45
CA THR A 619 5.77 -23.38 44.01
C THR A 619 5.52 -21.91 43.68
N PHE A 620 4.46 -21.31 44.23
CA PHE A 620 4.15 -19.89 44.10
C PHE A 620 5.32 -19.00 44.53
N ARG A 621 5.96 -19.31 45.67
CA ARG A 621 7.10 -18.53 46.19
C ARG A 621 8.32 -18.55 45.26
N LYS A 622 8.44 -19.56 44.39
CA LYS A 622 9.52 -19.69 43.39
C LYS A 622 9.26 -18.90 42.11
N ILE A 623 8.04 -18.40 41.89
CA ILE A 623 7.72 -17.52 40.76
C ILE A 623 8.62 -16.29 40.85
N LYS A 624 9.41 -16.08 39.80
CA LYS A 624 10.47 -15.07 39.76
C LYS A 624 9.99 -13.70 39.36
#